data_AF-R2QSH3-F1
#
_entry.id   AF-R2QSH3-F1
#
_cell.length_a   1.000
_cell.length_b   1.000
_cell.length_c   1.000
_cell.angle_alpha   90.00
_cell.angle_beta   90.00
_cell.angle_gamma   90.00
#
_symmetry.space_group_name_H-M   'P 1'
#
loop_
_entity.id
_entity.type
_entity.pdbx_description
1 polymer ?
#
loop_
_entity_poly.entity_id
_entity_poly.type
_entity_poly.pdbx_seq_one_letter_code
_entity_poly.pdbx_strand_id
1 'polypeptide(L)'
;MVHKIHTIEHHKIISDFRLLSGLTVSIEDCAHLTKEFQKYGVEDYYISDYEGNSYLTRYVDYFIDGIPCWKYKKNYLVPLIFRDMPDTQKMFRDSYRWEAFFILLDWYLEYNPEKVIVACSKKRKKFEVIDTAFLIFRLWEICDGAAFPIANITNLSEFEKWNQIFHLIDTGKSFKRTKEFDATKVEDLTQLEAVISIIKLKYQTLLQKQGYQF
;
A
#
# COMPACT_ATOMS: atom_id res chain seq x y z
N MET A 1 -4.83 14.37 22.33
CA MET A 1 -5.27 14.98 21.05
C MET A 1 -4.66 14.16 19.92
N VAL A 2 -5.44 13.77 18.91
CA VAL A 2 -4.92 13.10 17.71
C VAL A 2 -4.15 14.14 16.91
N HIS A 3 -2.87 13.88 16.60
CA HIS A 3 -2.06 14.77 15.76
C HIS A 3 -2.64 14.78 14.34
N LYS A 4 -2.93 15.97 13.81
CA LYS A 4 -3.48 16.10 12.46
C LYS A 4 -2.33 16.16 11.46
N ILE A 5 -2.26 15.17 10.57
CA ILE A 5 -1.26 15.11 9.50
C ILE A 5 -1.62 16.15 8.43
N HIS A 6 -0.70 17.05 8.10
CA HIS A 6 -0.87 18.03 7.03
C HIS A 6 -0.25 17.47 5.75
N THR A 7 -1.09 17.35 4.71
CA THR A 7 -0.61 17.05 3.36
C THR A 7 -0.35 18.36 2.61
N ILE A 8 0.69 18.34 1.78
CA ILE A 8 1.09 19.46 0.92
C ILE A 8 0.85 19.02 -0.53
N GLU A 9 0.27 19.91 -1.34
CA GLU A 9 0.15 19.69 -2.77
C GLU A 9 1.52 19.74 -3.44
N HIS A 10 1.86 18.68 -4.16
CA HIS A 10 3.05 18.58 -4.97
C HIS A 10 2.68 18.65 -6.44
N HIS A 11 3.23 19.65 -7.15
CA HIS A 11 2.99 19.85 -8.58
C HIS A 11 4.29 19.60 -9.35
N LYS A 12 4.26 18.65 -10.28
CA LYS A 12 5.38 18.43 -11.22
C LYS A 12 4.89 18.20 -12.64
N ILE A 13 5.46 18.95 -13.58
CA ILE A 13 5.23 18.73 -15.01
C ILE A 13 6.02 17.49 -15.42
N ILE A 14 5.32 16.43 -15.84
CA ILE A 14 5.92 15.14 -16.24
C ILE A 14 5.94 14.94 -17.76
N SER A 15 5.24 15.79 -18.51
CA SER A 15 5.37 15.97 -19.97
C SER A 15 4.68 17.28 -20.39
N ASP A 16 4.86 17.70 -21.64
CA ASP A 16 4.22 18.89 -22.24
C ASP A 16 2.69 18.95 -22.06
N PHE A 17 2.05 17.83 -21.71
CA PHE A 17 0.60 17.69 -21.58
C PHE A 17 0.14 17.10 -20.23
N ARG A 18 1.03 16.81 -19.27
CA ARG A 18 0.66 16.19 -17.98
C ARG A 18 1.32 16.88 -16.79
N LEU A 19 0.46 17.44 -15.94
CA LEU A 19 0.78 17.85 -14.59
C LEU A 19 0.49 16.68 -13.65
N LEU A 20 1.50 16.21 -12.93
CA LEU A 20 1.30 15.35 -11.77
C LEU A 20 0.93 16.26 -10.59
N SER A 21 -0.31 16.16 -10.12
CA SER A 21 -0.70 16.61 -8.79
C SER A 21 -0.63 15.43 -7.82
N GLY A 22 0.19 15.56 -6.79
CA GLY A 22 0.33 14.59 -5.72
C GLY A 22 0.13 15.24 -4.35
N LEU A 23 -0.04 14.41 -3.34
CA LEU A 23 0.02 14.80 -1.94
C LEU A 23 1.35 14.30 -1.37
N THR A 24 2.04 15.14 -0.61
CA THR A 24 3.19 14.74 0.19
C THR A 24 2.95 15.09 1.65
N VAL A 25 3.65 14.41 2.57
CA VAL A 25 3.64 14.76 3.98
C VAL A 25 4.59 15.94 4.24
N SER A 26 4.23 16.83 5.18
CA SER A 26 5.14 17.89 5.64
C SER A 26 6.36 17.32 6.36
N ILE A 27 7.50 18.02 6.34
CA ILE A 27 8.72 17.56 7.05
C ILE A 27 8.47 17.46 8.57
N GLU A 28 7.69 18.38 9.13
CA GLU A 28 7.33 18.41 10.55
C GLU A 28 6.53 17.16 10.94
N ASP A 29 5.60 16.73 10.09
CA ASP A 29 4.81 15.52 10.31
C ASP A 29 5.62 14.24 10.07
N CYS A 30 6.67 14.28 9.25
CA CYS A 30 7.52 13.10 8.99
C CYS A 30 8.18 12.58 10.26
N ALA A 31 8.69 13.45 11.12
CA ALA A 31 9.30 13.04 12.39
C ALA A 31 8.27 12.35 13.31
N HIS A 32 7.05 12.90 13.37
CA HIS A 32 5.95 12.31 14.14
C HIS A 32 5.58 10.92 13.63
N LEU A 33 5.30 10.80 12.33
CA LEU A 33 4.88 9.53 11.74
C LEU A 33 5.97 8.46 11.77
N THR A 34 7.23 8.87 11.61
CA THR A 34 8.38 7.97 11.77
C THR A 34 8.36 7.34 13.16
N LYS A 35 8.18 8.13 14.22
CA LYS A 35 8.06 7.63 15.58
C LYS A 35 6.82 6.75 15.78
N GLU A 36 5.68 7.15 15.22
CA GLU A 36 4.42 6.39 15.32
C GLU A 36 4.54 4.99 14.69
N PHE A 37 5.22 4.89 13.55
CA PHE A 37 5.31 3.67 12.75
C PHE A 37 6.60 2.87 12.96
N GLN A 38 7.44 3.25 13.92
CA GLN A 38 8.61 2.47 14.34
C GLN A 38 8.26 1.03 14.69
N LYS A 39 7.10 0.81 15.33
CA LYS A 39 6.58 -0.54 15.65
C LYS A 39 6.40 -1.45 14.44
N TYR A 40 6.28 -0.91 13.24
CA TYR A 40 6.12 -1.69 12.00
C TYR A 40 7.43 -1.84 11.20
N GLY A 41 8.55 -1.30 11.70
CA GLY A 41 9.87 -1.40 11.06
C GLY A 41 10.32 -0.16 10.28
N VAL A 42 9.62 0.98 10.45
CA VAL A 42 10.12 2.29 10.00
C VAL A 42 11.27 2.71 10.91
N GLU A 43 12.44 2.96 10.33
CA GLU A 43 13.66 3.27 11.10
C GLU A 43 13.91 4.77 11.23
N ASP A 44 13.75 5.48 10.11
CA ASP A 44 14.07 6.90 9.99
C ASP A 44 13.33 7.50 8.79
N TYR A 45 13.40 8.81 8.62
CA TYR A 45 12.97 9.49 7.40
C TYR A 45 14.10 10.33 6.82
N TYR A 46 14.05 10.54 5.52
CA TYR A 46 14.99 11.41 4.83
C TYR A 46 14.36 12.04 3.61
N ILE A 47 15.00 13.11 3.13
CA ILE A 47 14.67 13.71 1.86
C ILE A 47 15.51 13.04 0.78
N SER A 48 14.85 12.52 -0.26
CA SER A 48 15.53 11.85 -1.36
C SER A 48 14.80 12.06 -2.66
N ASP A 49 15.57 11.91 -3.73
CA ASP A 49 15.03 11.85 -5.06
C ASP A 49 14.38 10.50 -5.30
N TYR A 50 13.27 10.54 -6.01
CA TYR A 50 12.49 9.40 -6.45
C TYR A 50 12.47 9.38 -7.96
N GLU A 51 12.81 8.23 -8.54
CA GLU A 51 12.83 8.02 -9.98
C GLU A 51 12.25 6.65 -10.22
N GLY A 52 11.49 6.48 -11.30
CA GLY A 52 11.11 5.15 -11.74
C GLY A 52 9.75 5.13 -12.42
N ASN A 53 9.32 3.90 -12.67
CA ASN A 53 8.09 3.58 -13.37
C ASN A 53 7.16 2.88 -12.37
N SER A 54 6.07 3.55 -11.97
CA SER A 54 5.25 3.10 -10.84
C SER A 54 3.76 3.40 -11.06
N TYR A 55 2.92 2.89 -10.16
CA TYR A 55 1.49 3.12 -10.17
C TYR A 55 1.10 4.60 -9.97
N LEU A 56 1.96 5.39 -9.32
CA LEU A 56 1.76 6.83 -9.12
C LEU A 56 1.64 7.58 -10.45
N THR A 57 2.39 7.17 -11.49
CA THR A 57 2.33 7.77 -12.85
C THR A 57 1.66 6.89 -13.90
N ARG A 58 1.04 5.78 -13.50
CA ARG A 58 0.54 4.74 -14.42
C ARG A 58 1.62 4.21 -15.35
N TYR A 59 2.78 3.92 -14.78
CA TYR A 59 3.89 3.28 -15.46
C TYR A 59 4.54 4.12 -16.58
N VAL A 60 4.56 5.44 -16.41
CA VAL A 60 5.37 6.35 -17.22
C VAL A 60 6.59 6.73 -16.40
N ASP A 61 7.79 6.61 -16.97
CA ASP A 61 9.04 7.01 -16.31
C ASP A 61 8.97 8.48 -15.87
N TYR A 62 9.36 8.73 -14.62
CA TYR A 62 9.37 10.07 -14.06
C TYR A 62 10.41 10.19 -12.96
N PHE A 63 10.69 11.44 -12.61
CA PHE A 63 11.63 11.82 -11.57
C PHE A 63 10.98 12.88 -10.69
N ILE A 64 11.08 12.75 -9.37
CA ILE A 64 10.65 13.72 -8.36
C ILE A 64 11.83 13.96 -7.43
N ASP A 65 12.23 15.21 -7.33
CA ASP A 65 13.32 15.68 -6.49
C ASP A 65 12.82 16.00 -5.08
N GLY A 66 13.63 15.66 -4.08
CA GLY A 66 13.47 16.17 -2.72
C GLY A 66 12.15 15.81 -2.03
N ILE A 67 11.71 14.56 -2.09
CA ILE A 67 10.52 14.10 -1.35
C ILE A 67 10.89 13.41 -0.05
N PRO A 68 10.02 13.46 0.98
CA PRO A 68 10.17 12.63 2.17
C PRO A 68 9.99 11.16 1.85
N CYS A 69 10.89 10.33 2.37
CA CYS A 69 10.87 8.88 2.30
C CYS A 69 11.11 8.29 3.68
N TRP A 70 10.42 7.20 4.03
CA TRP A 70 10.82 6.38 5.16
C TRP A 70 11.88 5.37 4.76
N LYS A 71 12.87 5.20 5.63
CA LYS A 71 13.75 4.04 5.62
C LYS A 71 13.01 2.89 6.32
N TYR A 72 12.81 1.80 5.60
CA TYR A 72 12.07 0.64 6.05
C TYR A 72 12.94 -0.61 6.01
N LYS A 73 13.05 -1.32 7.14
CA LYS A 73 13.79 -2.59 7.30
C LYS A 73 15.15 -2.59 6.56
N LYS A 74 15.95 -1.57 6.80
CA LYS A 74 17.31 -1.28 6.28
C LYS A 74 17.47 -1.06 4.78
N ASN A 75 16.73 -1.78 3.94
CA ASN A 75 17.02 -1.87 2.50
C ASN A 75 15.97 -1.17 1.62
N TYR A 76 14.84 -0.77 2.18
CA TYR A 76 13.71 -0.25 1.43
C TYR A 76 13.41 1.20 1.75
N LEU A 77 12.97 1.94 0.73
CA LEU A 77 12.43 3.29 0.86
C LEU A 77 10.97 3.29 0.53
N VAL A 78 10.18 3.85 1.43
CA VAL A 78 8.76 4.11 1.21
C VAL A 78 8.61 5.59 0.91
N PRO A 79 8.44 5.99 -0.37
CA PRO A 79 8.13 7.37 -0.72
C PRO A 79 6.83 7.82 -0.07
N LEU A 80 6.85 8.97 0.60
CA LEU A 80 5.67 9.61 1.19
C LEU A 80 5.04 10.60 0.21
N ILE A 81 4.91 10.15 -1.03
CA ILE A 81 4.23 10.86 -2.11
C ILE A 81 3.10 9.99 -2.63
N PHE A 82 1.95 10.61 -2.79
CA PHE A 82 0.69 9.93 -3.05
C PHE A 82 -0.07 10.65 -4.16
N ARG A 83 -1.02 9.95 -4.79
CA ARG A 83 -1.96 10.59 -5.71
C ARG A 83 -3.01 11.34 -4.90
N ASP A 84 -3.42 12.53 -5.35
CA ASP A 84 -4.58 13.18 -4.73
C ASP A 84 -5.87 12.47 -5.18
N MET A 85 -6.27 11.48 -4.40
CA MET A 85 -7.43 10.63 -4.65
C MET A 85 -8.13 10.30 -3.32
N PRO A 86 -9.45 10.03 -3.31
CA PRO A 86 -10.19 9.76 -2.09
C PRO A 86 -9.64 8.62 -1.22
N ASP A 87 -9.10 7.57 -1.84
CA ASP A 87 -8.45 6.44 -1.18
C ASP A 87 -7.15 6.82 -0.46
N THR A 88 -6.36 7.74 -1.03
CA THR A 88 -5.18 8.31 -0.36
C THR A 88 -5.60 9.14 0.85
N GLN A 89 -6.63 9.98 0.72
CA GLN A 89 -7.12 10.79 1.84
C GLN A 89 -7.60 9.91 3.01
N LYS A 90 -8.18 8.72 2.73
CA LYS A 90 -8.55 7.76 3.76
C LYS A 90 -7.36 7.26 4.57
N MET A 91 -6.15 7.17 4.01
CA MET A 91 -4.94 6.78 4.76
C MET A 91 -4.70 7.69 5.98
N PHE A 92 -5.02 8.97 5.86
CA PHE A 92 -4.81 9.97 6.91
C PHE A 92 -6.03 10.15 7.84
N ARG A 93 -7.18 9.57 7.48
CA ARG A 93 -8.43 9.66 8.26
C ARG A 93 -8.72 8.38 9.05
N ASP A 94 -8.44 7.23 8.46
CA ASP A 94 -8.79 5.93 8.98
C ASP A 94 -7.53 5.24 9.49
N SER A 95 -7.25 5.38 10.79
CA SER A 95 -5.99 4.98 11.44
C SER A 95 -5.54 3.53 11.16
N TYR A 96 -6.48 2.60 11.01
CA TYR A 96 -6.16 1.19 10.71
C TYR A 96 -5.45 1.00 9.36
N ARG A 97 -5.56 1.96 8.43
CA ARG A 97 -5.03 1.81 7.08
C ARG A 97 -3.51 1.81 7.03
N TRP A 98 -2.83 2.52 7.93
CA TRP A 98 -1.37 2.45 8.01
C TRP A 98 -0.89 1.11 8.54
N GLU A 99 -1.57 0.54 9.54
CA GLU A 99 -1.27 -0.82 9.99
C GLU A 99 -1.51 -1.84 8.87
N ALA A 100 -2.64 -1.73 8.18
CA ALA A 100 -2.95 -2.55 7.02
C ALA A 100 -1.91 -2.41 5.90
N PHE A 101 -1.39 -1.19 5.68
CA PHE A 101 -0.33 -0.93 4.72
C PHE A 101 0.94 -1.73 5.03
N PHE A 102 1.39 -1.73 6.29
CA PHE A 102 2.59 -2.47 6.65
C PHE A 102 2.37 -3.99 6.61
N ILE A 103 1.19 -4.49 7.01
CA ILE A 103 0.84 -5.91 6.84
C ILE A 103 0.94 -6.32 5.37
N LEU A 104 0.37 -5.51 4.48
CA LEU A 104 0.36 -5.80 3.05
C LEU A 104 1.77 -5.69 2.44
N LEU A 105 2.51 -4.64 2.79
CA LEU A 105 3.89 -4.44 2.35
C LEU A 105 4.78 -5.62 2.75
N ASP A 106 4.69 -6.07 4.00
CA ASP A 106 5.47 -7.19 4.49
C ASP A 106 5.18 -8.48 3.75
N TRP A 107 3.90 -8.76 3.47
CA TRP A 107 3.53 -9.92 2.68
C TRP A 107 4.13 -9.85 1.26
N TYR A 108 4.04 -8.70 0.59
CA TYR A 108 4.63 -8.55 -0.74
C TYR A 108 6.15 -8.66 -0.74
N LEU A 109 6.84 -8.07 0.24
CA LEU A 109 8.30 -8.14 0.30
C LEU A 109 8.80 -9.57 0.51
N GLU A 110 8.06 -10.40 1.24
CA GLU A 110 8.43 -11.80 1.48
C GLU A 110 8.16 -12.69 0.25
N TYR A 111 6.98 -12.56 -0.37
CA TYR A 111 6.52 -13.54 -1.37
C TYR A 111 6.54 -13.04 -2.81
N ASN A 112 6.38 -11.73 -3.05
CA ASN A 112 6.22 -11.17 -4.40
C ASN A 112 6.76 -9.72 -4.50
N PRO A 113 8.06 -9.52 -4.20
CA PRO A 113 8.64 -8.19 -4.08
C PRO A 113 8.61 -7.42 -5.40
N GLU A 114 8.62 -8.11 -6.55
CA GLU A 114 8.59 -7.47 -7.87
C GLU A 114 7.33 -6.63 -8.12
N LYS A 115 6.22 -6.91 -7.43
CA LYS A 115 4.97 -6.15 -7.57
C LYS A 115 4.98 -4.82 -6.82
N VAL A 116 5.79 -4.71 -5.77
CA VAL A 116 5.84 -3.53 -4.88
C VAL A 116 7.13 -2.74 -5.00
N ILE A 117 8.14 -3.24 -5.72
CA ILE A 117 9.38 -2.51 -5.96
C ILE A 117 9.27 -1.75 -7.29
N VAL A 118 9.50 -0.45 -7.24
CA VAL A 118 9.47 0.44 -8.40
C VAL A 118 10.61 0.06 -9.36
N ALA A 119 10.23 -0.23 -10.61
CA ALA A 119 11.20 -0.46 -11.66
C ALA A 119 11.94 0.84 -11.98
N CYS A 120 13.25 0.86 -11.74
CA CYS A 120 14.12 1.98 -12.09
C CYS A 120 14.95 1.64 -13.32
N SER A 121 14.87 2.45 -14.38
CA SER A 121 15.71 2.32 -15.57
C SER A 121 17.20 2.58 -15.27
N LYS A 122 17.51 3.34 -14.21
CA LYS A 122 18.88 3.62 -13.74
C LYS A 122 19.17 2.93 -12.40
N LYS A 123 19.90 1.82 -12.42
CA LYS A 123 20.36 1.10 -11.21
C LYS A 123 21.47 1.83 -10.46
N ARG A 124 21.15 2.94 -9.78
CA ARG A 124 22.13 3.72 -9.01
C ARG A 124 21.89 3.82 -7.51
N LYS A 125 20.84 3.19 -6.96
CA LYS A 125 20.43 3.42 -5.57
C LYS A 125 20.87 2.28 -4.64
N LYS A 126 21.32 2.68 -3.44
CA LYS A 126 21.66 1.80 -2.31
C LYS A 126 20.43 1.08 -1.72
N PHE A 127 19.23 1.59 -2.02
CA PHE A 127 17.97 1.10 -1.50
C PHE A 127 17.00 0.79 -2.64
N GLU A 128 16.13 -0.19 -2.41
CA GLU A 128 14.98 -0.48 -3.26
C GLU A 128 13.82 0.46 -2.89
N VAL A 129 13.08 0.93 -3.88
CA VAL A 129 12.01 1.91 -3.65
C VAL A 129 10.65 1.22 -3.77
N ILE A 130 9.80 1.42 -2.78
CA ILE A 130 8.45 0.87 -2.70
C ILE A 130 7.48 1.69 -3.55
N ASP A 131 6.61 1.01 -4.28
CA ASP A 131 5.47 1.57 -4.99
C ASP A 131 4.31 1.79 -4.00
N THR A 132 4.39 2.88 -3.25
CA THR A 132 3.38 3.27 -2.27
C THR A 132 1.99 3.43 -2.90
N ALA A 133 1.92 3.90 -4.15
CA ALA A 133 0.65 4.10 -4.85
C ALA A 133 -0.02 2.77 -5.22
N PHE A 134 0.77 1.76 -5.63
CA PHE A 134 0.26 0.41 -5.83
C PHE A 134 -0.32 -0.17 -4.53
N LEU A 135 0.40 -0.04 -3.42
CA LEU A 135 -0.06 -0.56 -2.12
C LEU A 135 -1.35 0.12 -1.65
N ILE A 136 -1.48 1.44 -1.79
CA ILE A 136 -2.72 2.16 -1.45
C ILE A 136 -3.89 1.69 -2.31
N PHE A 137 -3.66 1.48 -3.60
CA PHE A 137 -4.67 0.93 -4.50
C PHE A 137 -5.10 -0.47 -4.06
N ARG A 138 -4.15 -1.35 -3.75
CA ARG A 138 -4.43 -2.70 -3.24
C ARG A 138 -5.20 -2.67 -1.92
N LEU A 139 -4.85 -1.76 -1.01
CA LEU A 139 -5.61 -1.56 0.23
C LEU A 139 -7.03 -1.08 -0.03
N TRP A 140 -7.25 -0.23 -1.03
CA TRP A 140 -8.60 0.17 -1.43
C TRP A 140 -9.41 -1.04 -1.93
N GLU A 141 -8.83 -1.90 -2.78
CA GLU A 141 -9.51 -3.12 -3.24
C GLU A 141 -9.90 -4.03 -2.07
N ILE A 142 -9.00 -4.22 -1.10
CA ILE A 142 -9.27 -5.05 0.09
C ILE A 142 -10.30 -4.38 1.01
N CYS A 143 -10.04 -3.14 1.42
CA CYS A 143 -10.81 -2.48 2.47
C CYS A 143 -12.18 -2.01 1.97
N ASP A 144 -12.25 -1.45 0.76
CA ASP A 144 -13.47 -0.84 0.23
C ASP A 144 -14.21 -1.75 -0.76
N GLY A 145 -13.49 -2.60 -1.52
CA GLY A 145 -14.10 -3.53 -2.47
C GLY A 145 -14.51 -4.87 -1.83
N ALA A 146 -13.57 -5.55 -1.18
CA ALA A 146 -13.73 -6.95 -0.80
C ALA A 146 -14.15 -7.19 0.66
N ALA A 147 -13.99 -6.20 1.54
CA ALA A 147 -14.21 -6.39 2.98
C ALA A 147 -15.62 -6.91 3.33
N PHE A 148 -16.66 -6.36 2.70
CA PHE A 148 -18.03 -6.78 2.97
C PHE A 148 -18.32 -8.22 2.51
N PRO A 149 -18.09 -8.61 1.24
CA PRO A 149 -18.33 -9.99 0.83
C PRO A 149 -17.47 -10.99 1.61
N ILE A 150 -16.19 -10.71 1.85
CA ILE A 150 -15.30 -11.62 2.60
C ILE A 150 -15.74 -11.79 4.05
N ALA A 151 -16.25 -10.75 4.70
CA ALA A 151 -16.77 -10.86 6.08
C ALA A 151 -17.98 -11.80 6.20
N ASN A 152 -18.66 -12.11 5.09
CA ASN A 152 -19.81 -13.03 5.06
C ASN A 152 -19.45 -14.43 4.54
N ILE A 153 -18.20 -14.65 4.11
CA ILE A 153 -17.73 -15.97 3.66
C ILE A 153 -17.35 -16.81 4.88
N THR A 154 -17.87 -18.03 4.95
CA THR A 154 -17.76 -18.88 6.15
C THR A 154 -16.71 -19.98 6.03
N ASN A 155 -16.28 -20.28 4.81
CA ASN A 155 -15.33 -21.36 4.54
C ASN A 155 -14.48 -21.08 3.29
N LEU A 156 -13.39 -21.84 3.15
CA LEU A 156 -12.42 -21.64 2.08
C LEU A 156 -13.00 -21.89 0.68
N SER A 157 -13.89 -22.87 0.53
CA SER A 157 -14.50 -23.18 -0.78
C SER A 157 -15.41 -22.05 -1.28
N GLU A 158 -16.12 -21.37 -0.39
CA GLU A 158 -16.86 -20.15 -0.72
C GLU A 158 -15.93 -19.02 -1.15
N PHE A 159 -14.81 -18.85 -0.46
CA PHE A 159 -13.80 -17.86 -0.83
C PHE A 159 -13.21 -18.14 -2.22
N GLU A 160 -12.85 -19.39 -2.51
CA GLU A 160 -12.32 -19.81 -3.80
C GLU A 160 -13.26 -19.41 -4.95
N LYS A 161 -14.55 -19.77 -4.84
CA LYS A 161 -15.58 -19.42 -5.83
C LYS A 161 -15.75 -17.92 -6.00
N TRP A 162 -15.70 -17.18 -4.90
CA TRP A 162 -15.79 -15.72 -4.94
C TRP A 162 -14.54 -15.14 -5.64
N ASN A 163 -13.35 -15.57 -5.25
CA ASN A 163 -12.08 -15.08 -5.80
C ASN A 163 -11.89 -15.44 -7.28
N GLN A 164 -12.48 -16.55 -7.75
CA GLN A 164 -12.53 -16.90 -9.18
C GLN A 164 -13.23 -15.84 -10.04
N ILE A 165 -14.20 -15.10 -9.48
CA ILE A 165 -14.95 -14.07 -10.19
C ILE A 165 -14.30 -12.71 -10.04
N PHE A 166 -13.87 -12.38 -8.81
CA PHE A 166 -13.42 -11.03 -8.45
C PHE A 166 -11.90 -10.83 -8.48
N HIS A 167 -11.13 -11.92 -8.57
CA HIS A 167 -9.67 -11.92 -8.70
C HIS A 167 -8.94 -11.02 -7.67
N LEU A 168 -9.42 -11.00 -6.43
CA LEU A 168 -8.77 -10.20 -5.38
C LEU A 168 -7.34 -10.70 -5.14
N ILE A 169 -7.17 -12.01 -4.97
CA ILE A 169 -5.89 -12.69 -4.93
C ILE A 169 -5.60 -13.21 -6.34
N ASP A 170 -4.68 -12.54 -7.02
CA ASP A 170 -4.18 -12.90 -8.35
C ASP A 170 -2.70 -13.27 -8.29
N THR A 171 -2.40 -14.53 -8.61
CA THR A 171 -1.08 -15.17 -8.56
C THR A 171 -0.32 -15.10 -9.89
N GLY A 172 -0.71 -14.21 -10.79
CA GLY A 172 -0.18 -13.99 -12.14
C GLY A 172 1.18 -14.63 -12.50
N LYS A 173 1.14 -15.55 -13.49
CA LYS A 173 2.21 -15.91 -14.47
C LYS A 173 1.68 -17.01 -15.42
N SER A 174 1.02 -16.63 -16.54
CA SER A 174 0.86 -17.42 -17.79
C SER A 174 -0.23 -16.82 -18.69
N PHE A 175 0.10 -16.54 -19.95
CA PHE A 175 -0.82 -16.11 -21.01
C PHE A 175 -1.89 -17.15 -21.42
N LYS A 176 -1.98 -18.34 -20.77
CA LYS A 176 -2.72 -19.48 -21.31
C LYS A 176 -3.74 -20.19 -20.41
N ARG A 177 -4.01 -19.75 -19.18
CA ARG A 177 -5.11 -20.29 -18.32
C ARG A 177 -5.27 -19.39 -17.10
N THR A 178 -6.51 -19.11 -16.71
CA THR A 178 -6.86 -18.40 -15.48
C THR A 178 -6.13 -19.05 -14.30
N LYS A 179 -5.21 -18.31 -13.67
CA LYS A 179 -4.57 -18.74 -12.43
C LYS A 179 -5.47 -18.27 -11.30
N GLU A 180 -6.11 -19.24 -10.69
CA GLU A 180 -7.00 -19.04 -9.57
C GLU A 180 -6.21 -19.23 -8.28
N PHE A 181 -6.73 -18.68 -7.18
CA PHE A 181 -6.23 -18.96 -5.84
C PHE A 181 -6.12 -20.48 -5.62
N ASP A 182 -5.02 -20.91 -5.01
CA ASP A 182 -4.69 -22.30 -4.77
C ASP A 182 -4.44 -22.53 -3.27
N ALA A 183 -5.42 -23.15 -2.61
CA ALA A 183 -5.36 -23.49 -1.19
C ALA A 183 -4.20 -24.42 -0.80
N THR A 184 -3.47 -25.00 -1.76
CA THR A 184 -2.27 -25.81 -1.48
C THR A 184 -0.98 -24.98 -1.48
N LYS A 185 -1.02 -23.73 -1.95
CA LYS A 185 0.13 -22.83 -1.96
C LYS A 185 0.17 -21.98 -0.69
N VAL A 186 1.31 -22.02 -0.02
CA VAL A 186 1.57 -21.20 1.17
C VAL A 186 1.48 -19.70 0.87
N GLU A 187 1.98 -19.26 -0.30
CA GLU A 187 1.86 -17.87 -0.74
C GLU A 187 0.39 -17.42 -0.77
N ASP A 188 -0.48 -18.16 -1.45
CA ASP A 188 -1.91 -17.85 -1.57
C ASP A 188 -2.62 -17.85 -0.21
N LEU A 189 -2.38 -18.88 0.62
CA LEU A 189 -2.97 -18.97 1.96
C LEU A 189 -2.55 -17.81 2.85
N THR A 190 -1.25 -17.49 2.89
CA THR A 190 -0.75 -16.37 3.70
C THR A 190 -1.21 -15.01 3.13
N GLN A 191 -1.46 -14.91 1.83
CA GLN A 191 -2.08 -13.72 1.25
C GLN A 191 -3.51 -13.55 1.75
N LEU A 192 -4.28 -14.64 1.77
CA LEU A 192 -5.63 -14.65 2.31
C LEU A 192 -5.63 -14.30 3.80
N GLU A 193 -4.68 -14.82 4.58
CA GLU A 193 -4.51 -14.45 5.98
C GLU A 193 -4.22 -12.95 6.15
N ALA A 194 -3.34 -12.37 5.33
CA ALA A 194 -3.07 -10.93 5.34
C ALA A 194 -4.33 -10.11 5.00
N VAL A 195 -5.08 -10.52 3.96
CA VAL A 195 -6.35 -9.90 3.55
C VAL A 195 -7.38 -9.94 4.68
N ILE A 196 -7.58 -11.11 5.30
CA ILE A 196 -8.51 -11.29 6.42
C ILE A 196 -8.08 -10.43 7.61
N SER A 197 -6.78 -10.37 7.91
CA SER A 197 -6.25 -9.54 9.01
C SER A 197 -6.55 -8.06 8.79
N ILE A 198 -6.35 -7.56 7.57
CA ILE A 198 -6.68 -6.18 7.19
C ILE A 198 -8.19 -5.90 7.34
N ILE A 199 -9.04 -6.84 6.90
CA ILE A 199 -10.49 -6.71 7.01
C ILE A 199 -10.93 -6.69 8.48
N LYS A 200 -10.32 -7.53 9.34
CA LYS A 200 -10.56 -7.51 10.79
C LYS A 200 -10.20 -6.16 11.40
N LEU A 201 -9.04 -5.59 11.06
CA LEU A 201 -8.63 -4.26 11.53
C LEU A 201 -9.67 -3.17 11.18
N LYS A 202 -10.20 -3.20 9.96
CA LYS A 202 -11.27 -2.29 9.53
C LYS A 202 -12.50 -2.42 10.43
N TYR A 203 -13.04 -3.63 10.58
CA TYR A 203 -14.28 -3.84 11.32
C TYR A 203 -14.14 -3.60 12.82
N GLN A 204 -13.01 -3.99 13.42
CA GLN A 204 -12.70 -3.68 14.81
C GLN A 204 -12.70 -2.15 15.05
N THR A 205 -12.06 -1.40 14.16
CA THR A 205 -12.02 0.07 14.26
C THR A 205 -13.42 0.69 14.10
N LEU A 206 -14.26 0.16 13.21
CA LEU A 206 -15.64 0.62 13.04
C LEU A 206 -16.49 0.36 14.29
N LEU A 207 -16.36 -0.83 14.88
CA LEU A 207 -17.10 -1.21 16.09
C LEU A 207 -16.65 -0.38 17.30
N GLN A 208 -15.35 -0.13 17.46
CA GLN A 208 -14.82 0.78 18.48
C GLN A 208 -15.38 2.20 18.33
N LYS A 209 -15.49 2.73 17.10
CA LYS A 209 -16.11 4.04 16.83
C LYS A 209 -17.60 4.08 17.20
N GLN A 210 -18.28 2.93 17.19
CA GLN A 210 -19.68 2.78 17.60
C GLN A 210 -19.84 2.54 19.11
N GLY A 211 -18.75 2.52 19.88
CA GLY A 211 -18.78 2.35 21.33
C GLY A 211 -18.70 0.90 21.81
N TYR A 212 -18.46 -0.07 20.92
CA TYR A 212 -18.21 -1.45 21.32
C TYR A 212 -16.79 -1.61 21.86
N GLN A 213 -16.66 -2.23 23.03
CA GLN A 213 -15.38 -2.62 23.63
C GLN A 213 -15.14 -4.13 23.40
N PHE A 214 -13.89 -4.51 23.13
CA PHE A 214 -13.46 -5.89 22.90
C PHE A 214 -12.38 -6.27 23.91
#